data_AF-A0A7D5E7H0-F1
#
_entry.id   AF-A0A7D5E7H0-F1
#
_cell.length_a   1.000
_cell.length_b   1.000
_cell.length_c   1.000
_cell.angle_alpha   90.00
_cell.angle_beta   90.00
_cell.angle_gamma   90.00
#
_symmetry.space_group_name_H-M   'P 1'
#
loop_
_entity.id
_entity.type
_entity.pdbx_description
1 polymer ?
#
loop_
_entity_poly.entity_id
_entity_poly.type
_entity_poly.pdbx_seq_one_letter_code
_entity_poly.pdbx_strand_id
1 'polypeptide(L)'
;MSDPQSNTDILEYLYDIDRRLKLLESRLSKLETYSSPPIEDKMAVFLTVPDSIRKSLFAVSKLESCTADEVSDVTGRHRSIENKYLNELYRGGWLERERKGKKIYYSMKKKAVQDKDKHWSAVEEVEDKLDQLLG
;
A
#
# COMPACT_ATOMS: atom_id res chain seq x y z
N MET A 1 -2.92 12.89 -53.33
CA MET A 1 -4.26 12.33 -53.03
C MET A 1 -4.01 11.14 -52.13
N SER A 2 -4.39 11.23 -50.86
CA SER A 2 -4.13 10.16 -49.88
C SER A 2 -5.02 8.97 -50.20
N ASP A 3 -4.43 7.77 -50.26
CA ASP A 3 -5.14 6.54 -50.62
C ASP A 3 -6.28 6.28 -49.62
N PRO A 4 -7.54 6.18 -50.07
CA PRO A 4 -8.67 5.96 -49.18
C PRO A 4 -8.56 4.64 -48.41
N GLN A 5 -7.88 3.63 -48.97
CA GLN A 5 -7.59 2.36 -48.31
C GLN A 5 -6.68 2.53 -47.09
N SER A 6 -5.66 3.37 -47.18
CA SER A 6 -4.75 3.66 -46.05
C SER A 6 -5.48 4.32 -44.88
N ASN A 7 -6.47 5.17 -45.15
CA ASN A 7 -7.28 5.79 -44.10
C ASN A 7 -8.19 4.77 -43.40
N THR A 8 -8.78 3.82 -44.14
CA THR A 8 -9.55 2.72 -43.53
C THR A 8 -8.70 1.83 -42.64
N ASP A 9 -7.49 1.48 -43.08
CA ASP A 9 -6.57 0.65 -42.28
C ASP A 9 -6.18 1.38 -40.98
N ILE A 10 -5.91 2.70 -41.07
CA ILE A 10 -5.61 3.53 -39.90
C ILE A 10 -6.79 3.55 -38.92
N LEU A 11 -8.03 3.68 -39.42
CA LEU A 11 -9.22 3.68 -38.57
C LEU A 11 -9.43 2.33 -37.88
N GLU A 12 -9.15 1.22 -38.57
CA GLU A 12 -9.21 -0.12 -38.00
C GLU A 12 -8.16 -0.31 -36.89
N TYR A 13 -6.92 0.16 -37.11
CA TYR A 13 -5.89 0.14 -36.07
C TYR A 13 -6.26 1.00 -34.85
N LEU A 14 -6.82 2.20 -35.07
CA LEU A 14 -7.26 3.07 -33.98
C LEU A 14 -8.38 2.40 -33.15
N TYR A 15 -9.29 1.69 -33.81
CA TYR A 15 -10.35 0.95 -33.13
C TYR A 15 -9.81 -0.22 -32.29
N ASP A 16 -8.83 -0.97 -32.81
CA ASP A 16 -8.18 -2.04 -32.05
C ASP A 16 -7.41 -1.49 -30.83
N ILE A 17 -6.72 -0.36 -31.00
CA ILE A 17 -6.02 0.31 -29.91
C ILE A 17 -7.00 0.76 -28.82
N ASP A 18 -8.12 1.40 -29.17
CA ASP A 18 -9.15 1.81 -28.22
C ASP A 18 -9.74 0.61 -27.46
N ARG A 19 -10.04 -0.49 -28.18
CA ARG A 19 -10.52 -1.73 -27.58
C ARG A 19 -9.52 -2.29 -26.56
N ARG A 20 -8.23 -2.29 -26.90
CA ARG A 20 -7.16 -2.78 -26.03
C ARG A 20 -6.94 -1.86 -24.83
N LEU A 21 -7.06 -0.55 -24.99
CA LEU A 21 -6.99 0.43 -23.89
C LEU A 21 -8.13 0.21 -22.89
N LYS A 22 -9.38 0.09 -23.35
CA LYS A 22 -10.52 -0.21 -22.48
C LYS A 22 -10.34 -1.52 -21.70
N LEU A 23 -9.76 -2.54 -22.33
CA LEU A 23 -9.46 -3.79 -21.64
C LEU A 23 -8.39 -3.60 -20.56
N LEU A 24 -7.33 -2.84 -20.83
CA LEU A 24 -6.30 -2.52 -19.85
C LEU A 24 -6.85 -1.72 -18.67
N GLU A 25 -7.67 -0.71 -18.93
CA GLU A 25 -8.35 0.09 -17.91
C GLU A 25 -9.22 -0.78 -17.00
N SER A 26 -10.01 -1.70 -17.58
CA SER A 26 -10.84 -2.63 -16.80
C SER A 26 -10.05 -3.61 -15.93
N ARG A 27 -8.81 -3.93 -16.33
CA ARG A 27 -7.90 -4.78 -15.56
C ARG A 27 -7.18 -3.98 -14.48
N LEU A 28 -6.83 -2.73 -14.76
CA LEU A 28 -6.25 -1.80 -13.80
C LEU A 28 -7.22 -1.46 -12.69
N SER A 29 -8.51 -1.20 -12.98
CA SER A 29 -9.50 -0.92 -11.93
C SER A 29 -9.67 -2.10 -10.96
N LYS A 30 -9.63 -3.34 -11.47
CA LYS A 30 -9.59 -4.55 -10.63
C LYS A 30 -8.30 -4.67 -9.82
N LEU A 31 -7.19 -4.09 -10.30
CA LEU A 31 -5.93 -4.04 -9.57
C LEU A 31 -5.91 -2.95 -8.50
N GLU A 32 -6.53 -1.81 -8.77
CA GLU A 32 -6.67 -0.67 -7.84
C GLU A 32 -7.53 -1.03 -6.62
N THR A 33 -8.49 -1.95 -6.74
CA THR A 33 -9.17 -2.54 -5.58
C THR A 33 -8.23 -3.32 -4.64
N TYR A 34 -7.02 -3.69 -5.08
CA TYR A 34 -5.97 -4.22 -4.21
C TYR A 34 -4.96 -3.15 -3.74
N SER A 35 -5.10 -1.90 -4.18
CA SER A 35 -4.43 -0.77 -3.54
C SER A 35 -5.16 -0.54 -2.23
N SER A 36 -4.52 -0.98 -1.13
CA SER A 36 -5.03 -0.93 0.24
C SER A 36 -5.91 0.30 0.49
N PRO A 37 -7.11 0.14 1.07
CA PRO A 37 -7.94 1.28 1.45
C PRO A 37 -7.12 2.28 2.27
N PRO A 38 -7.38 3.60 2.17
CA PRO A 38 -6.74 4.61 3.01
C PRO A 38 -7.26 4.46 4.44
N ILE A 39 -6.90 3.36 5.10
CA ILE A 39 -7.26 3.09 6.48
C ILE A 39 -6.24 3.84 7.33
N GLU A 40 -6.73 4.91 7.93
CA GLU A 40 -5.98 5.75 8.86
C GLU A 40 -5.67 5.02 10.18
N ASP A 41 -6.48 4.02 10.51
CA ASP A 41 -6.35 3.19 11.70
C ASP A 41 -5.49 1.93 11.45
N LYS A 42 -4.33 1.89 12.10
CA LYS A 42 -3.41 0.74 12.08
C LYS A 42 -4.11 -0.55 12.49
N MET A 43 -5.15 -0.51 13.33
CA MET A 43 -5.86 -1.71 13.78
C MET A 43 -6.79 -2.28 12.70
N ALA A 44 -7.49 -1.43 11.96
CA ALA A 44 -8.39 -1.85 10.89
C ALA A 44 -7.65 -2.48 9.70
N VAL A 45 -6.40 -2.09 9.45
CA VAL A 45 -5.47 -2.73 8.48
C VAL A 45 -5.28 -4.23 8.76
N PHE A 46 -5.28 -4.65 10.03
CA PHE A 46 -5.12 -6.07 10.37
C PHE A 46 -6.38 -6.89 10.11
N LEU A 47 -7.57 -6.29 10.20
CA LEU A 47 -8.84 -6.98 9.97
C LEU A 47 -9.11 -7.27 8.49
N THR A 48 -8.51 -6.49 7.60
CA THR A 48 -8.59 -6.64 6.14
C THR A 48 -7.62 -7.69 5.58
N VAL A 49 -6.60 -8.07 6.34
CA VAL A 49 -5.59 -9.05 5.91
C VAL A 49 -6.00 -10.46 6.33
N PRO A 50 -5.86 -11.48 5.45
CA PRO A 50 -6.13 -12.87 5.79
C PRO A 50 -5.39 -13.34 7.04
N ASP A 51 -6.07 -14.13 7.88
CA ASP A 51 -5.57 -14.62 9.17
C ASP A 51 -4.18 -15.27 9.09
N SER A 52 -3.93 -16.04 8.03
CA SER A 52 -2.67 -16.75 7.83
C SER A 52 -1.46 -15.82 7.68
N ILE A 53 -1.65 -14.67 7.04
CA ILE A 53 -0.62 -13.69 6.69
C ILE A 53 -0.55 -12.56 7.75
N ARG A 54 -1.62 -12.34 8.52
CA ARG A 54 -1.72 -11.31 9.56
C ARG A 54 -0.56 -11.36 10.55
N LYS A 55 -0.11 -12.56 10.94
CA LYS A 55 1.03 -12.74 11.86
C LYS A 55 2.33 -12.11 11.33
N SER A 56 2.59 -12.24 10.02
CA SER A 56 3.75 -11.66 9.36
C SER A 56 3.67 -10.13 9.32
N LEU A 57 2.48 -9.59 9.07
CA LEU A 57 2.25 -8.14 9.12
C LEU A 57 2.49 -7.57 10.52
N PHE A 58 2.05 -8.27 11.57
CA PHE A 58 2.32 -7.89 12.95
C PHE A 58 3.83 -7.86 13.25
N ALA A 59 4.57 -8.87 12.81
CA ALA A 59 6.01 -8.92 13.00
C ALA A 59 6.70 -7.71 12.35
N VAL A 60 6.33 -7.35 11.12
CA VAL A 60 6.87 -6.16 10.44
C VAL A 60 6.50 -4.88 11.17
N SER A 61 5.26 -4.76 11.66
CA SER A 61 4.82 -3.56 12.41
C SER A 61 5.62 -3.34 13.70
N LYS A 62 6.13 -4.42 14.32
CA LYS A 62 6.93 -4.38 15.53
C LYS A 62 8.41 -4.04 15.27
N LEU A 63 8.94 -4.48 14.13
CA LEU A 63 10.36 -4.34 13.78
C LEU A 63 10.68 -3.06 12.99
N GLU A 64 9.67 -2.29 12.58
CA GLU A 64 9.73 -1.08 11.72
C GLU A 64 10.28 -1.30 10.30
N SER A 65 11.45 -1.95 10.17
CA SER A 65 12.10 -2.33 8.91
C SER A 65 12.85 -3.64 9.11
N CYS A 66 12.41 -4.71 8.45
CA CYS A 66 12.97 -6.05 8.69
C CYS A 66 13.07 -6.91 7.43
N THR A 67 13.93 -7.91 7.49
CA THR A 67 14.11 -8.94 6.46
C THR A 67 13.23 -10.16 6.71
N ALA A 68 13.08 -11.03 5.70
CA ALA A 68 12.36 -12.29 5.87
C ALA A 68 12.98 -13.22 6.92
N ASP A 69 14.28 -13.10 7.19
CA ASP A 69 14.97 -13.85 8.24
C ASP A 69 14.49 -13.37 9.62
N GLU A 70 14.52 -12.06 9.86
CA GLU A 70 14.08 -11.46 11.13
C GLU A 70 12.59 -11.69 11.40
N VAL A 71 11.76 -11.66 10.36
CA VAL A 71 10.33 -11.99 10.47
C VAL A 71 10.14 -13.47 10.82
N SER A 72 10.92 -14.37 10.22
CA SER A 72 10.91 -15.80 10.53
C SER A 72 11.23 -16.07 12.00
N ASP A 73 12.20 -15.34 12.57
CA ASP A 73 12.54 -15.46 13.99
C ASP A 73 11.39 -15.02 14.91
N VAL A 74 10.65 -13.97 14.52
CA VAL A 74 9.50 -13.47 15.30
C VAL A 74 8.28 -14.36 15.16
N THR A 75 7.98 -14.88 13.97
CA THR A 75 6.77 -15.68 13.73
C THR A 75 6.94 -17.15 14.05
N GLY A 76 8.19 -17.64 14.13
CA GLY A 76 8.53 -19.06 14.27
C GLY A 76 8.26 -19.89 13.02
N ARG A 77 8.00 -19.26 11.87
CA ARG A 77 7.77 -19.95 10.59
C ARG A 77 9.05 -19.94 9.77
N HIS A 78 9.22 -20.94 8.91
CA HIS A 78 10.39 -21.01 8.04
C HIS A 78 10.51 -19.78 7.13
N ARG A 79 11.73 -19.25 6.95
CA ARG A 79 12.07 -18.09 6.10
C ARG A 79 11.39 -18.10 4.72
N SER A 80 11.31 -19.24 4.05
CA SER A 80 10.70 -19.33 2.71
C SER A 80 9.20 -19.00 2.73
N ILE A 81 8.50 -19.36 3.81
CA ILE A 81 7.08 -19.07 4.02
C ILE A 81 6.93 -17.57 4.29
N GLU A 82 7.75 -17.00 5.17
CA GLU A 82 7.70 -15.56 5.45
C GLU A 82 8.05 -14.72 4.22
N ASN A 83 9.04 -15.14 3.43
CA ASN A 83 9.33 -14.45 2.18
C ASN A 83 8.15 -14.49 1.19
N LYS A 84 7.39 -15.59 1.14
CA LYS A 84 6.16 -15.66 0.34
C LYS A 84 5.11 -14.67 0.87
N TYR A 85 4.85 -14.70 2.17
CA TYR A 85 3.85 -13.83 2.81
C TYR A 85 4.19 -12.35 2.74
N LEU A 86 5.46 -11.97 2.95
CA LEU A 86 5.92 -10.59 2.82
C LEU A 86 5.77 -10.08 1.38
N ASN A 87 6.00 -10.93 0.38
CA ASN A 87 5.74 -10.57 -1.02
C ASN A 87 4.24 -10.42 -1.31
N GLU A 88 3.38 -11.25 -0.72
CA GLU A 88 1.93 -11.11 -0.84
C GLU A 88 1.44 -9.81 -0.18
N LEU A 89 1.96 -9.47 1.01
CA LEU A 89 1.66 -8.21 1.70
C LEU A 89 2.13 -6.99 0.90
N TYR A 90 3.34 -7.04 0.33
CA TYR A 90 3.84 -5.99 -0.56
C TYR A 90 2.97 -5.83 -1.80
N ARG A 91 2.59 -6.93 -2.45
CA ARG A 91 1.69 -6.91 -3.63
C ARG A 91 0.30 -6.38 -3.31
N GLY A 92 -0.20 -6.67 -2.10
CA GLY A 92 -1.46 -6.12 -1.59
C GLY A 92 -1.38 -4.67 -1.10
N GLY A 93 -0.23 -4.00 -1.27
CA GLY A 93 -0.06 -2.59 -0.91
C GLY A 93 0.02 -2.30 0.59
N TRP A 94 0.13 -3.34 1.43
CA TRP A 94 0.23 -3.19 2.89
C TRP A 94 1.63 -2.79 3.36
N LEU A 95 2.64 -3.27 2.64
CA LEU A 95 4.05 -3.05 2.94
C LEU A 95 4.75 -2.38 1.78
N GLU A 96 5.79 -1.63 2.12
CA GLU A 96 6.81 -1.18 1.20
C GLU A 96 8.05 -2.07 1.34
N ARG A 97 8.89 -2.09 0.31
CA ARG A 97 10.17 -2.81 0.37
C ARG A 97 11.30 -2.01 -0.25
N GLU A 98 12.47 -2.14 0.35
CA GLU A 98 13.71 -1.51 -0.10
C GLU A 98 14.80 -2.58 -0.20
N ARG A 99 15.59 -2.53 -1.28
CA ARG A 99 16.73 -3.42 -1.45
C ARG A 99 18.00 -2.73 -0.98
N LYS A 100 18.64 -3.27 0.06
CA LYS A 100 19.94 -2.81 0.56
C LYS A 100 20.97 -3.90 0.30
N GLY A 101 21.75 -3.72 -0.77
CA GLY A 101 22.72 -4.71 -1.25
C GLY A 101 22.07 -6.04 -1.66
N LYS A 102 22.42 -7.13 -0.96
CA LYS A 102 21.89 -8.49 -1.20
C LYS A 102 20.61 -8.80 -0.41
N LYS A 103 20.18 -7.90 0.48
CA LYS A 103 19.01 -8.11 1.36
C LYS A 103 17.84 -7.21 0.94
N ILE A 104 16.63 -7.70 1.17
CA ILE A 104 15.38 -6.96 0.98
C ILE A 104 14.78 -6.71 2.36
N TYR A 105 14.51 -5.44 2.64
CA TYR A 105 13.86 -4.98 3.86
C TYR A 105 12.42 -4.59 3.54
N TYR A 106 11.50 -4.98 4.42
CA TYR A 106 10.09 -4.65 4.35
C TYR A 106 9.74 -3.72 5.50
N SER A 107 8.91 -2.71 5.24
CA SER A 107 8.44 -1.75 6.24
C SER A 107 6.98 -1.40 6.00
N MET A 108 6.30 -0.93 7.05
CA MET A 108 4.96 -0.35 6.90
C MET A 108 5.06 0.90 6.01
N LYS A 109 4.06 1.10 5.14
CA LYS A 109 3.97 2.30 4.30
C LYS A 109 3.96 3.53 5.20
N LYS A 110 5.02 4.34 5.16
CA LYS A 110 5.04 5.60 5.90
C LYS A 110 4.06 6.52 5.18
N LYS A 111 2.98 6.92 5.85
CA LYS A 111 2.25 8.12 5.42
C LYS A 111 3.29 9.23 5.41
N ALA A 112 3.56 9.84 4.26
CA ALA A 112 4.24 11.12 4.24
C ALA A 112 3.52 11.98 5.27
N VAL A 113 4.25 12.49 6.26
CA VAL A 113 3.69 13.39 7.26
C VAL A 113 3.20 14.62 6.49
N GLN A 114 1.94 14.61 6.06
CA GLN A 114 1.17 15.81 5.83
C GLN A 114 0.54 16.14 7.18
N ASP A 115 1.02 17.25 7.75
CA ASP A 115 0.51 17.94 8.94
C ASP A 115 0.22 17.05 10.16
N LYS A 116 1.27 16.76 10.93
CA LYS A 116 1.13 16.57 12.39
C LYS A 116 0.79 17.88 13.14
N ASP A 117 0.62 19.00 12.44
CA ASP A 117 0.48 20.32 13.06
C ASP A 117 -0.97 20.79 13.28
N LYS A 118 -2.00 20.04 12.86
CA LYS A 118 -3.39 20.52 13.00
C LYS A 118 -4.19 19.91 14.14
N HIS A 119 -3.79 18.77 14.72
CA HIS A 119 -4.59 18.14 15.76
C HIS A 119 -4.15 18.47 17.19
N TRP A 120 -2.87 18.81 17.41
CA TRP A 120 -2.37 19.21 18.73
C TRP A 120 -2.94 20.55 19.19
N SER A 121 -3.27 21.45 18.23
CA SER A 121 -3.86 22.76 18.51
C SER A 121 -5.22 22.69 19.21
N ALA A 122 -6.02 21.63 19.00
CA ALA A 122 -7.34 21.54 19.62
C ALA A 122 -7.27 21.12 21.10
N VAL A 123 -6.21 20.40 21.51
CA VAL A 123 -6.03 20.01 22.91
C VAL A 123 -5.46 21.18 23.70
N GLU A 124 -4.44 21.86 23.18
CA GLU A 124 -3.88 23.08 23.80
C GLU A 124 -4.92 24.20 23.89
N GLU A 125 -5.75 24.42 22.87
CA GLU A 125 -6.79 25.48 22.92
C GLU A 125 -7.89 25.16 23.96
N VAL A 126 -8.15 23.88 24.22
CA VAL A 126 -9.09 23.45 25.25
C VAL A 126 -8.46 23.56 26.64
N GLU A 127 -7.18 23.19 26.80
CA GLU A 127 -6.43 23.35 28.04
C GLU A 127 -6.29 24.83 28.43
N ASP A 128 -5.93 25.70 27.48
CA ASP A 128 -5.84 27.16 27.70
C ASP A 128 -7.19 27.77 28.09
N LYS A 129 -8.29 27.34 27.44
CA LYS A 129 -9.65 27.77 27.82
C LYS A 129 -10.07 27.26 29.18
N LEU A 130 -9.67 26.05 29.55
CA LEU A 130 -9.97 25.48 30.88
C LEU A 130 -9.22 26.24 31.96
N ASP A 131 -7.93 26.53 31.76
CA ASP A 131 -7.12 27.32 32.70
C ASP A 131 -7.66 28.75 32.85
N GLN A 132 -8.20 29.33 31.78
CA GLN A 132 -8.82 30.66 31.83
C GLN A 132 -10.20 30.70 32.52
N LEU A 133 -10.90 29.56 32.57
CA LEU A 133 -12.20 29.43 33.25
C LEU A 133 -12.06 28.95 34.71
N LEU A 134 -10.99 28.23 35.04
CA LEU A 134 -10.71 27.67 36.36
C LEU A 134 -9.67 28.46 37.15
N GLY A 135 -9.10 29.52 36.56
CA GLY A 135 -8.28 30.55 37.21
C GLY A 135 -9.09 31.62 37.91
#